data_AF-A0A1V6K4Q9-F1
#
_entry.id   AF-A0A1V6K4Q9-F1
#
_cell.length_a   1.000
_cell.length_b   1.000
_cell.length_c   1.000
_cell.angle_alpha   90.00
_cell.angle_beta   90.00
_cell.angle_gamma   90.00
#
_symmetry.space_group_name_H-M   'P 1'
#
loop_
_entity.id
_entity.type
_entity.pdbx_description
1 polymer ?
#
loop_
_entity_poly.entity_id
_entity_poly.type
_entity_poly.pdbx_seq_one_letter_code
_entity_poly.pdbx_strand_id
1 'polypeptide(L)'
;MPVLLAVLAYVPGVFDSTYNSRLAIYPLAGAAMMLGGASGISRRFMLAAAALPALQIVGLIPGGAVPGAIPQIVRWISFWMMLCGAHGMLATHGRRSVFGGMVLPAVLMACLSLVLPDDMPSGNPNRQGPMLALSILAVAAGIIRPGRIAGAVILLLLAAGLLKSGFYTAMISVVCAAGWLLLRRNSRTSMQGIPIVAAILFQSMFLFFPQSAASINPSLELRALMWRSGFSLLERAGPGGTGTAVSRIGLMTGGSDRMQALAGPDRRIDFIHSEILSLPVEQGIAGGIAALAFVVLCVKRKMTPVRGSVLLCCWPFLTVDLPLATPLGAIPLAIGLAWASGGGGKRMESAAMRRGAVIALLLSLPWAAAVLIGNGFLERGIRAGAAGRNAESAGLLRNASILLPWEERTHYYRALALARGSNFEDALRESRSFLEMYPSYWRAWALEGDLLAAAGRREEAAWSYLQAILTAPAGTDSLELMAFNAAATPPADTAHAVILASILTRVPAILPSNDPTLCIEFARRAAGVARALPPYRVVLITELVKESMAELTKASSLNGFDGDSASVVIRSLEPLMQYVPEIDRPPCFSVRFRPKSSSGYLTEDRGMILYFMRKVLTCKEGVR
;
A
#
# COMPACT_ATOMS: atom_id res chain seq x y z
N MET A 1 -10.04 -25.96 -14.23
CA MET A 1 -9.90 -24.49 -14.13
C MET A 1 -9.12 -24.06 -12.87
N PRO A 2 -9.47 -24.43 -11.62
CA PRO A 2 -8.65 -24.10 -10.45
C PRO A 2 -7.21 -24.65 -10.52
N VAL A 3 -7.03 -25.87 -11.05
CA VAL A 3 -5.70 -26.46 -11.30
C VAL A 3 -4.91 -25.63 -12.31
N LEU A 4 -5.54 -25.22 -13.43
CA LEU A 4 -4.91 -24.39 -14.45
C LEU A 4 -4.47 -23.04 -13.87
N LEU A 5 -5.32 -22.41 -13.05
CA LEU A 5 -4.96 -21.16 -12.39
C LEU A 5 -3.84 -21.33 -11.35
N ALA A 6 -3.81 -22.43 -10.61
CA ALA A 6 -2.73 -22.75 -9.68
C ALA A 6 -1.39 -22.95 -10.43
N VAL A 7 -1.42 -23.61 -11.58
CA VAL A 7 -0.23 -23.76 -12.45
C VAL A 7 0.20 -22.42 -13.04
N LEU A 8 -0.75 -21.65 -13.60
CA LEU A 8 -0.45 -20.36 -14.21
C LEU A 8 0.05 -19.33 -13.19
N ALA A 9 -0.38 -19.41 -11.92
CA ALA A 9 0.08 -18.54 -10.83
C ALA A 9 1.61 -18.55 -10.62
N TYR A 10 2.29 -19.58 -11.10
CA TYR A 10 3.73 -19.74 -11.00
C TYR A 10 4.51 -19.54 -12.30
N VAL A 11 3.83 -19.33 -13.44
CA VAL A 11 4.49 -18.99 -14.70
C VAL A 11 4.95 -17.52 -14.64
N PRO A 12 6.27 -17.25 -14.68
CA PRO A 12 6.79 -15.90 -14.62
C PRO A 12 6.18 -15.01 -15.71
N GLY A 13 5.72 -13.81 -15.34
CA GLY A 13 5.13 -12.84 -16.27
C GLY A 13 3.62 -13.00 -16.53
N VAL A 14 3.01 -14.16 -16.25
CA VAL A 14 1.54 -14.34 -16.37
C VAL A 14 0.83 -13.88 -15.10
N PHE A 15 1.39 -14.21 -13.94
CA PHE A 15 0.95 -13.75 -12.62
C PHE A 15 2.08 -13.00 -11.92
N ASP A 16 2.70 -12.05 -12.64
CA ASP A 16 3.66 -11.16 -12.01
C ASP A 16 3.01 -10.43 -10.81
N SER A 17 3.84 -10.10 -9.83
CA SER A 17 3.43 -9.39 -8.63
C SER A 17 2.80 -8.03 -8.88
N THR A 18 3.08 -7.42 -10.03
CA THR A 18 2.48 -6.16 -10.42
C THR A 18 0.94 -6.25 -10.54
N TYR A 19 0.25 -5.22 -10.02
CA TYR A 19 -1.22 -5.13 -9.96
C TYR A 19 -1.91 -5.39 -11.32
N ASN A 20 -1.25 -5.08 -12.44
CA ASN A 20 -1.86 -5.13 -13.76
C ASN A 20 -1.87 -6.50 -14.42
N SER A 21 -0.88 -7.38 -14.19
CA SER A 21 -0.92 -8.75 -14.74
C SER A 21 -2.18 -9.50 -14.26
N ARG A 22 -2.60 -9.20 -13.02
CA ARG A 22 -3.78 -9.75 -12.35
C ARG A 22 -5.08 -9.28 -13.01
N LEU A 23 -5.13 -8.04 -13.49
CA LEU A 23 -6.29 -7.47 -14.21
C LEU A 23 -6.52 -8.12 -15.57
N ALA A 24 -5.48 -8.63 -16.23
CA ALA A 24 -5.63 -9.34 -17.50
C ALA A 24 -6.46 -10.63 -17.32
N ILE A 25 -6.21 -11.36 -16.24
CA ILE A 25 -6.76 -12.72 -16.04
C ILE A 25 -8.13 -12.66 -15.35
N TYR A 26 -8.41 -11.62 -14.57
CA TYR A 26 -9.62 -11.51 -13.77
C TYR A 26 -10.92 -11.71 -14.58
N PRO A 27 -11.12 -11.00 -15.71
CA PRO A 27 -12.34 -11.17 -16.51
C PRO A 27 -12.43 -12.54 -17.17
N LEU A 28 -11.29 -13.07 -17.63
CA LEU A 28 -11.21 -14.42 -18.20
C LEU A 28 -11.63 -15.48 -17.17
N ALA A 29 -11.12 -15.36 -15.94
CA ALA A 29 -11.44 -16.26 -14.84
C ALA A 29 -12.92 -16.16 -14.42
N GLY A 30 -13.46 -14.94 -14.33
CA GLY A 30 -14.88 -14.69 -14.07
C GLY A 30 -15.78 -15.30 -15.15
N ALA A 31 -15.47 -15.07 -16.43
CA ALA A 31 -16.22 -15.60 -17.57
C ALA A 31 -16.19 -17.12 -17.62
N ALA A 32 -15.03 -17.72 -17.42
CA ALA A 32 -14.87 -19.17 -17.40
C ALA A 32 -15.64 -19.83 -16.24
N MET A 33 -15.62 -19.24 -15.04
CA MET A 33 -16.42 -19.72 -13.92
C MET A 33 -17.92 -19.61 -14.19
N MET A 34 -18.36 -18.47 -14.71
CA MET A 34 -19.75 -18.23 -15.05
C MET A 34 -20.25 -19.21 -16.12
N LEU A 35 -19.42 -19.51 -17.12
CA LEU A 35 -19.70 -20.52 -18.14
C LEU A 35 -19.82 -21.92 -17.51
N GLY A 36 -18.88 -22.30 -16.63
CA GLY A 36 -18.90 -23.58 -15.93
C GLY A 36 -20.11 -23.78 -15.00
N GLY A 37 -20.69 -22.68 -14.49
CA GLY A 37 -21.90 -22.68 -13.67
C GLY A 37 -23.20 -22.41 -14.41
N ALA A 38 -23.18 -22.10 -15.71
CA ALA A 38 -24.29 -21.46 -16.43
C ALA A 38 -25.63 -22.22 -16.34
N SER A 39 -25.62 -23.55 -16.20
CA SER A 39 -26.81 -24.38 -16.08
C SER A 39 -27.50 -24.34 -14.71
N GLY A 40 -26.82 -23.84 -13.67
CA GLY A 40 -27.30 -23.84 -12.30
C GLY A 40 -27.66 -22.46 -11.73
N ILE A 41 -27.46 -21.38 -12.48
CA ILE A 41 -27.57 -20.01 -11.94
C ILE A 41 -29.03 -19.63 -11.69
N SER A 42 -29.33 -19.21 -10.45
CA SER A 42 -30.63 -18.64 -10.06
C SER A 42 -30.71 -17.16 -10.38
N ARG A 43 -31.82 -16.70 -10.98
CA ARG A 43 -32.05 -15.27 -11.25
C ARG A 43 -32.03 -14.42 -9.98
N ARG A 44 -32.63 -14.93 -8.90
CA ARG A 44 -32.65 -14.25 -7.60
C ARG A 44 -31.25 -14.06 -7.04
N PHE A 45 -30.44 -15.11 -7.14
CA PHE A 45 -29.06 -15.07 -6.67
C PHE A 45 -28.22 -14.07 -7.49
N MET A 46 -28.31 -14.14 -8.81
CA MET A 46 -27.56 -13.25 -9.70
C MET A 46 -27.87 -11.77 -9.43
N LEU A 47 -29.15 -11.42 -9.27
CA LEU A 47 -29.58 -10.05 -8.95
C LEU A 47 -29.11 -9.62 -7.55
N ALA A 48 -29.22 -10.49 -6.55
CA ALA A 48 -28.72 -10.20 -5.20
C ALA A 48 -27.20 -10.03 -5.18
N ALA A 49 -26.48 -10.88 -5.93
CA ALA A 49 -25.04 -10.81 -6.08
C ALA A 49 -24.59 -9.53 -6.79
N ALA A 50 -25.39 -8.99 -7.72
CA ALA A 50 -25.08 -7.76 -8.45
C ALA A 50 -25.08 -6.51 -7.56
N ALA A 51 -25.73 -6.56 -6.40
CA ALA A 51 -25.67 -5.48 -5.41
C ALA A 51 -24.23 -5.24 -4.92
N LEU A 52 -23.40 -6.28 -4.86
CA LEU A 52 -22.02 -6.18 -4.40
C LEU A 52 -21.18 -5.29 -5.34
N PRO A 53 -20.97 -5.61 -6.63
CA PRO A 53 -20.23 -4.71 -7.53
C PRO A 53 -20.93 -3.36 -7.72
N ALA A 54 -22.27 -3.31 -7.80
CA ALA A 54 -22.98 -2.05 -7.99
C ALA A 54 -22.70 -1.06 -6.85
N LEU A 55 -22.72 -1.54 -5.61
CA LEU A 55 -22.42 -0.74 -4.43
C LEU A 55 -20.98 -0.20 -4.48
N GLN A 56 -20.00 -1.02 -4.87
CA GLN A 56 -18.60 -0.59 -4.97
C GLN A 56 -18.40 0.41 -6.12
N ILE A 57 -19.03 0.19 -7.28
CA ILE A 57 -18.96 1.11 -8.42
C ILE A 57 -19.53 2.48 -8.05
N VAL A 58 -20.68 2.52 -7.36
CA VAL A 58 -21.29 3.78 -6.88
C VAL A 58 -20.39 4.48 -5.87
N GLY A 59 -19.72 3.71 -4.99
CA GLY A 59 -18.77 4.25 -4.01
C GLY A 59 -17.60 5.00 -4.65
N LEU A 60 -17.22 4.68 -5.89
CA LEU A 60 -16.09 5.31 -6.59
C LEU A 60 -16.44 6.62 -7.32
N ILE A 61 -17.72 6.92 -7.52
CA ILE A 61 -18.21 8.09 -8.26
C ILE A 61 -17.78 9.44 -7.62
N PRO A 62 -17.77 9.62 -6.28
CA PRO A 62 -17.37 10.88 -5.67
C PRO A 62 -15.88 11.24 -5.80
N GLY A 63 -15.02 10.30 -6.21
CA GLY A 63 -13.55 10.44 -6.18
C GLY A 63 -12.90 11.12 -7.40
N GLY A 64 -13.67 11.61 -8.38
CA GLY A 64 -13.19 12.55 -9.41
C GLY A 64 -12.34 12.00 -10.56
N ALA A 65 -11.83 10.78 -10.55
CA ALA A 65 -11.04 10.23 -11.67
C ALA A 65 -11.56 8.86 -12.17
N VAL A 66 -12.38 8.89 -13.23
CA VAL A 66 -12.93 7.71 -13.91
C VAL A 66 -11.84 6.72 -14.39
N PRO A 67 -10.67 7.16 -14.93
CA PRO A 67 -9.64 6.23 -15.39
C PRO A 67 -9.08 5.34 -14.27
N GLY A 68 -8.77 5.92 -13.11
CA GLY A 68 -8.23 5.19 -11.95
C GLY A 68 -9.20 4.17 -11.34
N ALA A 69 -10.51 4.31 -11.60
CA ALA A 69 -11.54 3.38 -11.13
C ALA A 69 -11.69 2.13 -12.02
N ILE A 70 -11.21 2.15 -13.28
CA ILE A 70 -11.41 1.07 -14.25
C ILE A 70 -10.94 -0.29 -13.72
N PRO A 71 -9.70 -0.44 -13.20
CA PRO A 71 -9.24 -1.69 -12.60
C PRO A 71 -10.18 -2.26 -11.53
N GLN A 72 -10.70 -1.39 -10.68
CA GLN A 72 -11.55 -1.75 -9.56
C GLN A 72 -12.93 -2.22 -10.03
N ILE A 73 -13.51 -1.53 -11.02
CA ILE A 73 -14.76 -1.91 -11.68
C ILE A 73 -14.62 -3.29 -12.32
N VAL A 74 -13.57 -3.48 -13.11
CA VAL A 74 -13.29 -4.76 -13.80
C VAL A 74 -13.14 -5.90 -12.80
N ARG A 75 -12.41 -5.67 -11.70
CA ARG A 75 -12.22 -6.63 -10.61
C ARG A 75 -13.55 -7.05 -9.97
N TRP A 76 -14.39 -6.09 -9.58
CA TRP A 76 -15.66 -6.37 -8.92
C TRP A 76 -16.71 -7.02 -9.82
N ILE A 77 -16.80 -6.60 -11.09
CA ILE A 77 -17.66 -7.25 -12.09
C ILE A 77 -17.21 -8.70 -12.30
N SER A 78 -15.92 -8.92 -12.46
CA SER A 78 -15.36 -10.26 -12.63
C SER A 78 -15.60 -11.14 -11.40
N PHE A 79 -15.48 -10.58 -10.18
CA PHE A 79 -15.80 -11.30 -8.95
C PHE A 79 -17.29 -11.65 -8.84
N TRP A 80 -18.20 -10.76 -9.28
CA TRP A 80 -19.62 -11.07 -9.39
C TRP A 80 -19.89 -12.24 -10.35
N MET A 81 -19.19 -12.30 -11.48
CA MET A 81 -19.28 -13.43 -12.41
C MET A 81 -18.77 -14.73 -11.77
N MET A 82 -17.65 -14.67 -11.02
CA MET A 82 -17.16 -15.81 -10.24
C MET A 82 -18.20 -16.29 -9.22
N LEU A 83 -18.84 -15.37 -8.50
CA LEU A 83 -19.87 -15.67 -7.50
C LEU A 83 -21.10 -16.36 -8.14
N CYS A 84 -21.56 -15.84 -9.27
CA CYS A 84 -22.67 -16.43 -10.03
C CYS A 84 -22.31 -17.83 -10.59
N GLY A 85 -21.11 -17.95 -11.16
CA GLY A 85 -20.59 -19.22 -11.66
C GLY A 85 -20.45 -20.26 -10.55
N ALA A 86 -19.86 -19.88 -9.41
CA ALA A 86 -19.73 -20.73 -8.25
C ALA A 86 -21.09 -21.20 -7.72
N HIS A 87 -22.08 -20.31 -7.64
CA HIS A 87 -23.44 -20.67 -7.27
C HIS A 87 -24.04 -21.72 -8.21
N GLY A 88 -23.88 -21.51 -9.52
CA GLY A 88 -24.33 -22.45 -10.53
C GLY A 88 -23.64 -23.81 -10.42
N MET A 89 -22.32 -23.84 -10.26
CA MET A 89 -21.53 -25.06 -10.08
C MET A 89 -21.94 -25.83 -8.82
N LEU A 90 -22.20 -25.13 -7.72
CA LEU A 90 -22.68 -25.73 -6.46
C LEU A 90 -24.09 -26.31 -6.61
N ALA A 91 -24.95 -25.67 -7.41
CA ALA A 91 -26.29 -26.15 -7.69
C ALA A 91 -26.32 -27.39 -8.61
N THR A 92 -25.34 -27.53 -9.50
CA THR A 92 -25.27 -28.63 -10.48
C THR A 92 -24.45 -29.83 -9.98
N HIS A 93 -23.28 -29.58 -9.39
CA HIS A 93 -22.33 -30.64 -8.99
C HIS A 93 -22.35 -30.92 -7.48
N GLY A 94 -22.96 -30.04 -6.69
CA GLY A 94 -23.01 -30.16 -5.24
C GLY A 94 -21.69 -29.80 -4.54
N ARG A 95 -21.78 -29.50 -3.25
CA ARG A 95 -20.64 -29.01 -2.44
C ARG A 95 -19.45 -29.98 -2.39
N ARG A 96 -19.70 -31.31 -2.37
CA ARG A 96 -18.62 -32.30 -2.25
C ARG A 96 -17.71 -32.28 -3.47
N SER A 97 -18.30 -32.23 -4.67
CA SER A 97 -17.55 -32.17 -5.91
C SER A 97 -16.78 -30.84 -6.02
N VAL A 98 -17.45 -29.71 -5.77
CA VAL A 98 -16.84 -28.38 -5.92
C VAL A 98 -15.69 -28.16 -4.92
N PHE A 99 -15.90 -28.36 -3.62
CA PHE A 99 -14.83 -28.22 -2.62
C PHE A 99 -13.78 -29.34 -2.75
N GLY A 100 -14.17 -30.55 -3.15
CA GLY A 100 -13.24 -31.65 -3.45
C GLY A 100 -12.26 -31.30 -4.56
N GLY A 101 -12.75 -30.68 -5.63
CA GLY A 101 -11.93 -30.21 -6.75
C GLY A 101 -10.93 -29.10 -6.41
N MET A 102 -11.04 -28.48 -5.22
CA MET A 102 -10.09 -27.45 -4.76
C MET A 102 -8.87 -28.02 -4.04
N VAL A 103 -8.94 -29.25 -3.53
CA VAL A 103 -7.84 -29.80 -2.72
C VAL A 103 -6.60 -30.09 -3.55
N LEU A 104 -6.74 -30.64 -4.76
CA LEU A 104 -5.59 -30.87 -5.62
C LEU A 104 -4.84 -29.55 -5.95
N PRO A 105 -5.52 -28.47 -6.39
CA PRO A 105 -4.91 -27.15 -6.50
C PRO A 105 -4.25 -26.67 -5.20
N ALA A 106 -4.90 -26.85 -4.06
CA ALA A 106 -4.36 -26.40 -2.77
C ALA A 106 -3.11 -27.17 -2.33
N VAL A 107 -3.07 -28.48 -2.58
CA VAL A 107 -1.91 -29.33 -2.35
C VAL A 107 -0.76 -28.90 -3.26
N LEU A 108 -1.03 -28.67 -4.55
CA LEU A 108 -0.02 -28.19 -5.50
C LEU A 108 0.56 -26.85 -5.03
N MET A 109 -0.29 -25.91 -4.61
CA MET A 109 0.15 -24.60 -4.13
C MET A 109 0.92 -24.68 -2.81
N ALA A 110 0.52 -25.57 -1.89
CA ALA A 110 1.28 -25.83 -0.67
C ALA A 110 2.68 -26.38 -0.99
N CYS A 111 2.80 -27.36 -1.89
CA CYS A 111 4.08 -27.91 -2.32
C CYS A 111 4.97 -26.82 -2.97
N LEU A 112 4.41 -26.07 -3.91
CA LEU A 112 5.15 -25.02 -4.62
C LEU A 112 5.62 -23.93 -3.65
N SER A 113 4.75 -23.51 -2.72
CA SER A 113 5.12 -22.56 -1.67
C SER A 113 6.25 -23.09 -0.82
N LEU A 114 6.25 -24.37 -0.43
CA LEU A 114 7.31 -24.96 0.40
C LEU A 114 8.66 -25.06 -0.33
N VAL A 115 8.65 -25.38 -1.64
CA VAL A 115 9.87 -25.63 -2.42
C VAL A 115 10.51 -24.36 -2.97
N LEU A 116 9.71 -23.38 -3.39
CA LEU A 116 10.23 -22.19 -4.05
C LEU A 116 10.72 -21.13 -3.04
N PRO A 117 11.77 -20.35 -3.39
CA PRO A 117 12.23 -19.22 -2.59
C PRO A 117 11.19 -18.08 -2.58
N ASP A 118 11.15 -17.34 -1.48
CA ASP A 118 10.21 -16.22 -1.28
C ASP A 118 10.47 -15.05 -2.26
N ASP A 119 11.70 -14.94 -2.78
CA ASP A 119 12.15 -13.85 -3.68
C ASP A 119 11.81 -14.06 -5.16
N MET A 120 11.19 -15.19 -5.53
CA MET A 120 10.77 -15.42 -6.91
C MET A 120 9.59 -14.49 -7.29
N PRO A 121 9.48 -14.03 -8.56
CA PRO A 121 8.37 -13.16 -9.00
C PRO A 121 6.96 -13.71 -8.75
N SER A 122 6.86 -15.03 -8.64
CA SER A 122 5.64 -15.80 -8.33
C SER A 122 5.43 -16.07 -6.82
N GLY A 123 6.34 -15.63 -5.97
CA GLY A 123 6.56 -16.12 -4.61
C GLY A 123 5.81 -15.41 -3.49
N ASN A 124 4.92 -14.43 -3.72
CA ASN A 124 4.18 -13.82 -2.60
C ASN A 124 3.21 -14.85 -2.02
N PRO A 125 3.52 -15.44 -0.86
CA PRO A 125 2.88 -16.68 -0.45
C PRO A 125 1.51 -16.36 0.18
N ASN A 126 1.25 -15.08 0.52
CA ASN A 126 -0.01 -14.63 1.08
C ASN A 126 -1.21 -14.85 0.13
N ARG A 127 -0.99 -14.90 -1.20
CA ARG A 127 -2.08 -15.00 -2.21
C ARG A 127 -2.86 -16.31 -2.16
N GLN A 128 -2.26 -17.35 -1.58
CA GLN A 128 -2.80 -18.71 -1.58
C GLN A 128 -3.65 -19.00 -0.34
N GLY A 129 -3.56 -18.13 0.68
CA GLY A 129 -4.16 -18.34 1.99
C GLY A 129 -5.64 -18.70 1.98
N PRO A 130 -6.53 -18.02 1.21
CA PRO A 130 -7.95 -18.39 1.12
C PRO A 130 -8.18 -19.80 0.57
N MET A 131 -7.41 -20.20 -0.44
CA MET A 131 -7.53 -21.53 -1.05
C MET A 131 -7.07 -22.63 -0.09
N LEU A 132 -5.94 -22.41 0.60
CA LEU A 132 -5.40 -23.31 1.60
C LEU A 132 -6.37 -23.45 2.78
N ALA A 133 -6.85 -22.33 3.32
CA ALA A 133 -7.79 -22.30 4.45
C ALA A 133 -9.11 -23.05 4.17
N LEU A 134 -9.74 -22.79 3.01
CA LEU A 134 -10.98 -23.46 2.63
C LEU A 134 -10.76 -24.95 2.34
N SER A 135 -9.60 -25.33 1.80
CA SER A 135 -9.25 -26.73 1.54
C SER A 135 -8.99 -27.50 2.83
N ILE A 136 -8.27 -26.92 3.79
CA ILE A 136 -8.10 -27.48 5.15
C ILE A 136 -9.48 -27.75 5.76
N LEU A 137 -10.37 -26.76 5.70
CA LEU A 137 -11.71 -26.89 6.24
C LEU A 137 -12.54 -27.97 5.52
N ALA A 138 -12.42 -28.09 4.20
CA ALA A 138 -13.12 -29.13 3.44
C ALA A 138 -12.69 -30.53 3.86
N VAL A 139 -11.38 -30.74 4.08
CA VAL A 139 -10.85 -32.02 4.57
C VAL A 139 -11.30 -32.26 6.03
N ALA A 140 -11.16 -31.27 6.91
CA ALA A 140 -11.53 -31.37 8.33
C ALA A 140 -13.03 -31.63 8.55
N ALA A 141 -13.90 -31.03 7.73
CA ALA A 141 -15.35 -31.25 7.79
C ALA A 141 -15.79 -32.61 7.18
N GLY A 142 -14.86 -33.44 6.71
CA GLY A 142 -15.16 -34.73 6.08
C GLY A 142 -15.92 -34.59 4.76
N ILE A 143 -15.82 -33.44 4.09
CA ILE A 143 -16.42 -33.23 2.76
C ILE A 143 -15.71 -34.11 1.74
N ILE A 144 -14.41 -34.27 1.92
CA ILE A 144 -13.54 -35.16 1.14
C ILE A 144 -13.33 -36.43 1.95
N ARG A 145 -13.26 -37.58 1.29
CA ARG A 145 -12.93 -38.86 1.93
C ARG A 145 -11.44 -39.14 1.77
N PRO A 146 -10.58 -38.69 2.69
CA PRO A 146 -9.26 -39.24 2.74
C PRO A 146 -9.27 -40.56 3.51
N GLY A 147 -8.38 -41.49 3.14
CA GLY A 147 -7.97 -42.55 4.07
C GLY A 147 -7.31 -41.95 5.32
N ARG A 148 -7.28 -42.67 6.45
CA ARG A 148 -6.76 -42.14 7.73
C ARG A 148 -5.36 -41.53 7.60
N ILE A 149 -4.46 -42.17 6.84
CA ILE A 149 -3.08 -41.71 6.65
C ILE A 149 -3.02 -40.61 5.58
N ALA A 150 -3.60 -40.85 4.39
CA ALA A 150 -3.57 -39.88 3.29
C ALA A 150 -4.19 -38.52 3.67
N GLY A 151 -5.23 -38.52 4.50
CA GLY A 151 -5.89 -37.29 4.97
C GLY A 151 -5.06 -36.50 5.95
N ALA A 152 -4.39 -37.20 6.87
CA ALA A 152 -3.48 -36.56 7.81
C ALA A 152 -2.30 -35.91 7.06
N VAL A 153 -1.73 -36.61 6.09
CA VAL A 153 -0.64 -36.08 5.23
C VAL A 153 -1.10 -34.84 4.46
N ILE A 154 -2.28 -34.87 3.84
CA ILE A 154 -2.83 -33.72 3.12
C ILE A 154 -3.05 -32.53 4.06
N LEU A 155 -3.65 -32.76 5.24
CA LEU A 155 -3.88 -31.69 6.22
C LEU A 155 -2.59 -31.06 6.71
N LEU A 156 -1.58 -31.88 7.04
CA LEU A 156 -0.26 -31.40 7.47
C LEU A 156 0.41 -30.57 6.38
N LEU A 157 0.38 -31.04 5.14
CA LEU A 157 0.95 -30.32 4.00
C LEU A 157 0.25 -28.96 3.78
N LEU A 158 -1.09 -28.94 3.78
CA LEU A 158 -1.85 -27.71 3.61
C LEU A 158 -1.60 -26.72 4.77
N ALA A 159 -1.51 -27.22 6.00
CA ALA A 159 -1.19 -26.40 7.17
C ALA A 159 0.22 -25.81 7.10
N ALA A 160 1.21 -26.60 6.68
CA ALA A 160 2.59 -26.13 6.46
C ALA A 160 2.64 -25.06 5.36
N GLY A 161 1.93 -25.27 4.25
CA GLY A 161 1.80 -24.26 3.19
C GLY A 161 1.15 -22.97 3.70
N LEU A 162 0.09 -23.06 4.52
CA LEU A 162 -0.59 -21.89 5.09
C LEU A 162 0.31 -21.15 6.09
N LEU A 163 1.13 -21.86 6.87
CA LEU A 163 2.12 -21.26 7.76
C LEU A 163 3.19 -20.49 6.97
N LYS A 164 3.75 -21.10 5.91
CA LYS A 164 4.72 -20.44 5.03
C LYS A 164 4.09 -19.28 4.24
N SER A 165 2.77 -19.31 4.03
CA SER A 165 2.03 -18.23 3.37
C SER A 165 2.15 -16.85 4.03
N GLY A 166 2.43 -16.80 5.34
CA GLY A 166 2.41 -15.54 6.09
C GLY A 166 1.01 -14.89 6.19
N PHE A 167 -0.04 -15.54 5.69
CA PHE A 167 -1.42 -15.02 5.72
C PHE A 167 -2.08 -15.35 7.07
N TYR A 168 -1.57 -14.74 8.14
CA TYR A 168 -1.95 -15.00 9.53
C TYR A 168 -3.45 -14.84 9.80
N THR A 169 -4.14 -13.92 9.13
CA THR A 169 -5.59 -13.74 9.25
C THR A 169 -6.38 -14.98 8.81
N ALA A 170 -5.94 -15.68 7.76
CA ALA A 170 -6.50 -16.98 7.39
C ALA A 170 -6.15 -18.08 8.38
N MET A 171 -4.95 -18.06 8.98
CA MET A 171 -4.61 -19.02 10.03
C MET A 171 -5.55 -18.89 11.23
N ILE A 172 -5.74 -17.67 11.74
CA ILE A 172 -6.67 -17.41 12.85
C ILE A 172 -8.09 -17.83 12.45
N SER A 173 -8.49 -17.57 11.21
CA SER A 173 -9.80 -17.99 10.69
C SER A 173 -9.97 -19.51 10.67
N VAL A 174 -8.94 -20.26 10.27
CA VAL A 174 -8.95 -21.73 10.31
C VAL A 174 -9.04 -22.24 11.74
N VAL A 175 -8.32 -21.64 12.69
CA VAL A 175 -8.40 -22.03 14.11
C VAL A 175 -9.81 -21.79 14.66
N CYS A 176 -10.38 -20.60 14.44
CA CYS A 176 -11.75 -20.29 14.85
C CYS A 176 -12.78 -21.23 14.17
N ALA A 177 -12.60 -21.52 12.89
CA ALA A 177 -13.45 -22.42 12.12
C ALA A 177 -13.36 -23.87 12.60
N ALA A 178 -12.15 -24.35 12.94
CA ALA A 178 -11.94 -25.69 13.51
C ALA A 178 -12.56 -25.80 14.90
N GLY A 179 -12.35 -24.81 15.77
CA GLY A 179 -13.00 -24.74 17.08
C GLY A 179 -14.53 -24.76 16.95
N TRP A 180 -15.08 -24.00 15.99
CA TRP A 180 -16.51 -24.00 15.69
C TRP A 180 -17.03 -25.38 15.22
N LEU A 181 -16.31 -26.06 14.33
CA LEU A 181 -16.65 -27.43 13.91
C LEU A 181 -16.66 -28.42 15.08
N LEU A 182 -15.67 -28.34 15.95
CA LEU A 182 -15.49 -29.26 17.08
C LEU A 182 -16.54 -29.03 18.17
N LEU A 183 -16.73 -27.78 18.60
CA LEU A 183 -17.65 -27.43 19.69
C LEU A 183 -19.12 -27.63 19.33
N ARG A 184 -19.49 -27.47 18.05
CA ARG A 184 -20.90 -27.48 17.61
C ARG A 184 -21.33 -28.74 16.88
N ARG A 185 -20.53 -29.81 16.93
CA ARG A 185 -20.91 -31.12 16.38
C ARG A 185 -22.14 -31.73 17.08
N ASN A 186 -22.46 -31.30 18.31
CA ASN A 186 -23.52 -31.85 19.17
C ASN A 186 -24.62 -30.87 19.65
N SER A 187 -24.59 -29.58 19.30
CA SER A 187 -25.53 -28.59 19.89
C SER A 187 -26.77 -28.33 19.03
N ARG A 188 -27.98 -28.46 19.60
CA ARG A 188 -29.29 -28.13 18.98
C ARG A 188 -29.70 -26.64 19.06
N THR A 189 -28.86 -25.76 19.60
CA THR A 189 -29.26 -24.36 19.93
C THR A 189 -29.38 -23.44 18.70
N SER A 190 -30.41 -22.57 18.73
CA SER A 190 -30.94 -21.82 17.58
C SER A 190 -30.28 -20.46 17.28
N MET A 191 -29.49 -19.89 18.21
CA MET A 191 -28.70 -18.68 17.96
C MET A 191 -27.32 -19.05 17.39
N GLN A 192 -27.25 -19.20 16.07
CA GLN A 192 -26.06 -19.73 15.36
C GLN A 192 -25.14 -18.63 14.83
N GLY A 193 -25.64 -17.40 14.60
CA GLY A 193 -24.85 -16.31 14.02
C GLY A 193 -24.02 -15.49 15.01
N ILE A 194 -24.52 -15.30 16.24
CA ILE A 194 -23.88 -14.43 17.25
C ILE A 194 -22.44 -14.86 17.59
N PRO A 195 -22.13 -16.15 17.80
CA PRO A 195 -20.75 -16.54 18.09
C PRO A 195 -19.80 -16.36 16.90
N ILE A 196 -20.31 -16.42 15.66
CA ILE A 196 -19.50 -16.12 14.46
C ILE A 196 -19.13 -14.65 14.47
N VAL A 197 -20.09 -13.77 14.80
CA VAL A 197 -19.83 -12.33 14.96
C VAL A 197 -18.85 -12.08 16.11
N ALA A 198 -18.98 -12.77 17.24
CA ALA A 198 -18.02 -12.65 18.34
C ALA A 198 -16.60 -13.10 17.94
N ALA A 199 -16.47 -14.18 17.17
CA ALA A 199 -15.17 -14.63 16.64
C ALA A 199 -14.58 -13.62 15.65
N ILE A 200 -15.42 -13.03 14.79
CA ILE A 200 -15.05 -11.94 13.87
C ILE A 200 -14.55 -10.71 14.64
N LEU A 201 -15.26 -10.29 15.69
CA LEU A 201 -14.86 -9.16 16.53
C LEU A 201 -13.54 -9.45 17.24
N PHE A 202 -13.38 -10.66 17.78
CA PHE A 202 -12.13 -11.11 18.40
C PHE A 202 -10.95 -11.09 17.41
N GLN A 203 -11.14 -11.59 16.19
CA GLN A 203 -10.14 -11.49 15.12
C GLN A 203 -9.79 -10.04 14.79
N SER A 204 -10.79 -9.16 14.80
CA SER A 204 -10.63 -7.73 14.52
C SER A 204 -9.86 -7.01 15.62
N MET A 205 -9.99 -7.42 16.88
CA MET A 205 -9.32 -6.78 18.02
C MET A 205 -7.79 -6.78 17.87
N PHE A 206 -7.17 -7.86 17.39
CA PHE A 206 -5.71 -7.93 17.21
C PHE A 206 -5.17 -6.83 16.28
N LEU A 207 -6.01 -6.28 15.42
CA LEU A 207 -5.65 -5.25 14.46
C LEU A 207 -5.71 -3.83 15.05
N PHE A 208 -6.31 -3.67 16.24
CA PHE A 208 -6.31 -2.41 17.01
C PHE A 208 -5.17 -2.32 18.03
N PHE A 209 -4.42 -3.40 18.26
CA PHE A 209 -3.36 -3.46 19.27
C PHE A 209 -2.01 -3.83 18.64
N PRO A 210 -1.30 -2.87 18.00
CA PRO A 210 -0.03 -3.15 17.31
C PRO A 210 1.04 -3.79 18.20
N GLN A 211 1.12 -3.41 19.47
CA GLN A 211 2.09 -3.96 20.43
C GLN A 211 1.85 -5.45 20.69
N SER A 212 0.58 -5.83 20.87
CA SER A 212 0.21 -7.24 21.02
C SER A 212 0.47 -8.00 19.72
N ALA A 213 0.14 -7.41 18.57
CA ALA A 213 0.41 -7.99 17.26
C ALA A 213 1.92 -8.22 17.00
N ALA A 214 2.77 -7.28 17.44
CA ALA A 214 4.23 -7.36 17.33
C ALA A 214 4.82 -8.56 18.06
N SER A 215 4.27 -8.90 19.23
CA SER A 215 4.70 -10.08 20.00
C SER A 215 4.44 -11.41 19.28
N ILE A 216 3.49 -11.42 18.34
CA ILE A 216 3.13 -12.61 17.56
C ILE A 216 3.95 -12.64 16.26
N ASN A 217 3.95 -11.54 15.51
CA ASN A 217 4.71 -11.43 14.26
C ASN A 217 4.89 -9.96 13.81
N PRO A 218 6.06 -9.54 13.31
CA PRO A 218 6.27 -8.19 12.77
C PRO A 218 5.31 -7.82 11.62
N SER A 219 4.90 -8.79 10.80
CA SER A 219 3.91 -8.52 9.75
C SER A 219 2.52 -8.22 10.32
N LEU A 220 2.15 -8.79 11.47
CA LEU A 220 0.91 -8.47 12.18
C LEU A 220 0.98 -7.07 12.81
N GLU A 221 2.15 -6.67 13.33
CA GLU A 221 2.39 -5.29 13.79
C GLU A 221 2.19 -4.29 12.66
N LEU A 222 2.83 -4.51 11.51
CA LEU A 222 2.68 -3.68 10.32
C LEU A 222 1.19 -3.55 9.92
N ARG A 223 0.44 -4.66 9.91
CA ARG A 223 -0.99 -4.69 9.59
C ARG A 223 -1.84 -3.91 10.58
N ALA A 224 -1.56 -4.01 11.88
CA ALA A 224 -2.27 -3.25 12.91
C ALA A 224 -1.98 -1.74 12.80
N LEU A 225 -0.75 -1.35 12.45
CA LEU A 225 -0.40 0.05 12.19
C LEU A 225 -1.08 0.58 10.92
N MET A 226 -1.14 -0.23 9.86
CA MET A 226 -1.90 0.08 8.64
C MET A 226 -3.38 0.34 8.93
N TRP A 227 -4.01 -0.49 9.77
CA TRP A 227 -5.40 -0.31 10.22
C TRP A 227 -5.64 1.06 10.85
N ARG A 228 -4.77 1.41 11.81
CA ARG A 228 -4.88 2.66 12.55
C ARG A 228 -4.73 3.87 11.60
N SER A 229 -3.80 3.79 10.67
CA SER A 229 -3.60 4.81 9.64
C SER A 229 -4.77 4.88 8.65
N GLY A 230 -5.35 3.74 8.27
CA GLY A 230 -6.50 3.64 7.37
C GLY A 230 -7.75 4.34 7.90
N PHE A 231 -8.05 4.23 9.19
CA PHE A 231 -9.13 4.99 9.81
C PHE A 231 -8.95 6.50 9.69
N SER A 232 -7.72 7.00 9.87
CA SER A 232 -7.43 8.42 9.70
C SER A 232 -7.58 8.89 8.24
N LEU A 233 -7.38 8.00 7.27
CA LEU A 233 -7.64 8.28 5.86
C LEU A 233 -9.14 8.33 5.54
N LEU A 234 -9.92 7.41 6.12
CA LEU A 234 -11.38 7.41 5.97
C LEU A 234 -11.99 8.70 6.52
N GLU A 235 -11.51 9.19 7.66
CA GLU A 235 -11.95 10.44 8.26
C GLU A 235 -11.70 11.65 7.33
N ARG A 236 -10.56 11.67 6.64
CA ARG A 236 -10.20 12.75 5.70
C ARG A 236 -10.91 12.67 4.35
N ALA A 237 -11.13 11.46 3.83
CA ALA A 237 -11.67 11.25 2.48
C ALA A 237 -13.21 11.35 2.42
N GLY A 238 -13.89 11.31 3.56
CA GLY A 238 -15.34 11.41 3.63
C GLY A 238 -16.07 10.19 3.03
N PRO A 239 -17.34 10.34 2.63
CA PRO A 239 -18.23 9.21 2.35
C PRO A 239 -17.88 8.40 1.09
N GLY A 240 -17.07 8.94 0.18
CA GLY A 240 -16.66 8.30 -1.08
C GLY A 240 -15.45 7.37 -0.97
N GLY A 241 -14.75 7.38 0.17
CA GLY A 241 -13.49 6.65 0.31
C GLY A 241 -12.36 7.28 -0.52
N THR A 242 -11.19 6.64 -0.48
CA THR A 242 -9.94 7.15 -1.07
C THR A 242 -9.62 6.57 -2.45
N GLY A 243 -10.20 5.43 -2.83
CA GLY A 243 -9.70 4.63 -3.94
C GLY A 243 -8.35 3.94 -3.63
N THR A 244 -8.06 2.85 -4.35
CA THR A 244 -6.95 1.94 -4.02
C THR A 244 -5.56 2.58 -4.18
N ALA A 245 -5.35 3.49 -5.13
CA ALA A 245 -4.04 4.07 -5.38
C ALA A 245 -3.71 5.21 -4.38
N VAL A 246 -4.67 6.11 -4.14
CA VAL A 246 -4.51 7.21 -3.18
C VAL A 246 -4.43 6.68 -1.74
N SER A 247 -5.20 5.65 -1.39
CA SER A 247 -5.11 5.01 -0.06
C SER A 247 -3.69 4.49 0.22
N ARG A 248 -3.07 3.84 -0.76
CA ARG A 248 -1.72 3.26 -0.65
C ARG A 248 -0.66 4.33 -0.45
N ILE A 249 -0.70 5.40 -1.24
CA ILE A 249 0.24 6.50 -1.10
C ILE A 249 -0.01 7.22 0.22
N GLY A 250 -1.26 7.52 0.56
CA GLY A 250 -1.62 8.15 1.84
C GLY A 250 -1.18 7.33 3.06
N LEU A 251 -1.25 6.00 3.00
CA LEU A 251 -0.71 5.11 4.03
C LEU A 251 0.82 5.16 4.10
N MET A 252 1.50 5.25 2.96
CA MET A 252 2.98 5.32 2.90
C MET A 252 3.54 6.67 3.34
N THR A 253 2.82 7.76 3.07
CA THR A 253 3.26 9.12 3.37
C THR A 253 2.77 9.59 4.74
N GLY A 254 1.54 9.23 5.12
CA GLY A 254 0.91 9.62 6.38
C GLY A 254 0.97 8.58 7.50
N GLY A 255 1.45 7.36 7.23
CA GLY A 255 1.62 6.31 8.25
C GLY A 255 2.76 6.61 9.22
N SER A 256 2.72 6.02 10.42
CA SER A 256 3.74 6.25 11.46
C SER A 256 5.14 5.79 11.06
N ASP A 257 6.20 6.40 11.62
CA ASP A 257 7.60 6.02 11.35
C ASP A 257 7.86 4.52 11.52
N ARG A 258 7.26 3.92 12.55
CA ARG A 258 7.35 2.47 12.81
C ARG A 258 6.73 1.66 11.68
N MET A 259 5.59 2.09 11.14
CA MET A 259 4.94 1.45 10.01
C MET A 259 5.80 1.56 8.76
N GLN A 260 6.35 2.74 8.49
CA GLN A 260 7.24 2.97 7.34
C GLN A 260 8.52 2.14 7.45
N ALA A 261 9.12 2.04 8.63
CA ALA A 261 10.30 1.22 8.87
C ALA A 261 10.03 -0.28 8.65
N LEU A 262 8.88 -0.79 9.13
CA LEU A 262 8.48 -2.19 8.92
C LEU A 262 8.16 -2.50 7.45
N ALA A 263 7.79 -1.50 6.64
CA ALA A 263 7.54 -1.66 5.20
C ALA A 263 8.83 -1.76 4.36
N GLY A 264 10.00 -1.46 4.94
CA GLY A 264 11.31 -1.57 4.29
C GLY A 264 11.67 -0.43 3.33
N PRO A 265 12.95 -0.34 2.91
CA PRO A 265 13.50 0.78 2.13
C PRO A 265 12.93 0.87 0.69
N ASP A 266 12.72 -0.27 0.04
CA ASP A 266 12.10 -0.33 -1.29
C ASP A 266 10.58 -0.11 -1.26
N ARG A 267 9.99 -0.13 -0.05
CA ARG A 267 8.55 0.05 0.20
C ARG A 267 7.72 -0.73 -0.80
N ARG A 268 8.11 -1.98 -1.12
CA ARG A 268 7.45 -2.73 -2.18
C ARG A 268 5.97 -2.69 -1.87
N ILE A 269 5.23 -2.05 -2.77
CA ILE A 269 3.81 -1.76 -2.57
C ILE A 269 3.08 -3.10 -2.34
N ASP A 270 3.64 -4.22 -2.81
CA ASP A 270 3.26 -5.61 -2.52
C ASP A 270 3.11 -6.02 -1.05
N PHE A 271 3.85 -5.43 -0.11
CA PHE A 271 3.65 -5.69 1.33
C PHE A 271 2.57 -4.81 1.95
N ILE A 272 2.30 -3.65 1.34
CA ILE A 272 1.27 -2.67 1.72
C ILE A 272 -0.05 -2.96 0.96
N HIS A 273 -0.03 -3.85 -0.05
CA HIS A 273 -1.12 -4.17 -0.97
C HIS A 273 -2.34 -4.86 -0.33
N SER A 274 -2.32 -5.02 0.97
CA SER A 274 -3.22 -5.95 1.59
C SER A 274 -3.18 -5.75 3.08
N GLU A 275 -4.36 -5.51 3.61
CA GLU A 275 -4.78 -5.63 5.00
C GLU A 275 -4.89 -4.26 5.71
N ILE A 276 -6.02 -3.65 6.04
CA ILE A 276 -7.44 -4.04 6.06
C ILE A 276 -8.29 -2.75 6.25
N LEU A 277 -9.59 -2.85 5.98
CA LEU A 277 -10.61 -1.82 5.70
C LEU A 277 -10.53 -1.34 4.25
N SER A 278 -9.96 -2.12 3.33
CA SER A 278 -9.95 -1.71 1.91
C SER A 278 -11.35 -1.35 1.42
N LEU A 279 -12.39 -2.12 1.78
CA LEU A 279 -13.75 -1.71 1.47
C LEU A 279 -14.09 -0.36 2.12
N PRO A 280 -14.13 -0.18 3.46
CA PRO A 280 -14.52 1.12 4.03
C PRO A 280 -13.58 2.28 3.70
N VAL A 281 -12.27 2.07 3.60
CA VAL A 281 -11.24 3.10 3.34
C VAL A 281 -11.16 3.44 1.86
N GLU A 282 -11.18 2.46 0.96
CA GLU A 282 -11.12 2.73 -0.49
C GLU A 282 -12.49 3.09 -1.06
N GLN A 283 -13.58 2.61 -0.46
CA GLN A 283 -14.96 2.70 -1.00
C GLN A 283 -15.91 3.46 -0.06
N GLY A 284 -15.41 3.98 1.06
CA GLY A 284 -16.18 4.82 1.97
C GLY A 284 -17.39 4.09 2.56
N ILE A 285 -18.53 4.79 2.57
CA ILE A 285 -19.80 4.28 3.09
C ILE A 285 -20.24 3.03 2.34
N ALA A 286 -20.00 2.94 1.03
CA ALA A 286 -20.36 1.77 0.24
C ALA A 286 -19.62 0.50 0.72
N GLY A 287 -18.36 0.66 1.09
CA GLY A 287 -17.57 -0.40 1.71
C GLY A 287 -18.10 -0.81 3.09
N GLY A 288 -18.47 0.18 3.91
CA GLY A 288 -19.08 -0.05 5.22
C GLY A 288 -20.41 -0.80 5.13
N ILE A 289 -21.27 -0.46 4.17
CA ILE A 289 -22.54 -1.14 3.92
C ILE A 289 -22.30 -2.61 3.50
N ALA A 290 -21.31 -2.89 2.66
CA ALA A 290 -20.98 -4.25 2.26
C ALA A 290 -20.50 -5.10 3.46
N ALA A 291 -19.66 -4.52 4.33
CA ALA A 291 -19.23 -5.18 5.57
C ALA A 291 -20.41 -5.46 6.51
N LEU A 292 -21.31 -4.48 6.68
CA LEU A 292 -22.53 -4.64 7.48
C LEU A 292 -23.46 -5.72 6.89
N ALA A 293 -23.64 -5.76 5.57
CA ALA A 293 -24.45 -6.75 4.89
C ALA A 293 -23.96 -8.19 5.15
N PHE A 294 -22.64 -8.39 5.25
CA PHE A 294 -22.08 -9.67 5.64
C PHE A 294 -22.33 -10.02 7.10
N VAL A 295 -22.19 -9.07 8.03
CA VAL A 295 -22.54 -9.30 9.44
C VAL A 295 -24.02 -9.70 9.56
N VAL A 296 -24.90 -9.01 8.82
CA VAL A 296 -26.33 -9.36 8.74
C VAL A 296 -26.54 -10.77 8.17
N LEU A 297 -25.77 -11.18 7.15
CA LEU A 297 -25.79 -12.54 6.61
C LEU A 297 -25.41 -13.59 7.67
N CYS A 298 -24.39 -13.30 8.49
CA CYS A 298 -23.98 -14.16 9.60
C CYS A 298 -25.07 -14.28 10.67
N VAL A 299 -25.76 -13.19 11.01
CA VAL A 299 -26.77 -13.17 12.09
C VAL A 299 -28.10 -13.79 11.69
N LYS A 300 -28.64 -13.43 10.51
CA LYS A 300 -30.04 -13.75 10.15
C LYS A 300 -30.31 -15.21 9.77
N ARG A 301 -29.28 -16.04 9.58
CA ARG A 301 -29.45 -17.40 9.05
C ARG A 301 -29.16 -18.50 10.07
N LYS A 302 -30.00 -19.53 10.05
CA LYS A 302 -29.67 -20.84 10.63
C LYS A 302 -28.50 -21.44 9.84
N MET A 303 -27.34 -21.55 10.46
CA MET A 303 -26.10 -22.07 9.88
C MET A 303 -25.73 -23.41 10.47
N THR A 304 -25.52 -24.39 9.58
CA THR A 304 -24.85 -25.63 9.98
C THR A 304 -23.41 -25.34 10.40
N PRO A 305 -22.79 -26.16 11.28
CA PRO A 305 -21.41 -25.95 11.71
C PRO A 305 -20.45 -25.74 10.54
N VAL A 306 -20.57 -26.54 9.49
CA VAL A 306 -19.74 -26.45 8.28
C VAL A 306 -19.96 -25.13 7.53
N ARG A 307 -21.20 -24.63 7.40
CA ARG A 307 -21.48 -23.34 6.76
C ARG A 307 -20.92 -22.16 7.55
N GLY A 308 -21.08 -22.17 8.88
CA GLY A 308 -20.50 -21.15 9.75
C GLY A 308 -18.97 -21.12 9.67
N SER A 309 -18.35 -22.29 9.61
CA SER A 309 -16.89 -22.42 9.45
C SER A 309 -16.38 -21.83 8.14
N VAL A 310 -17.08 -22.08 7.02
CA VAL A 310 -16.71 -21.52 5.73
C VAL A 310 -16.82 -20.00 5.73
N LEU A 311 -17.85 -19.45 6.37
CA LEU A 311 -18.00 -18.00 6.50
C LEU A 311 -16.92 -17.36 7.37
N LEU A 312 -16.50 -18.02 8.46
CA LEU A 312 -15.36 -17.59 9.24
C LEU A 312 -14.10 -17.51 8.38
N CYS A 313 -13.85 -18.50 7.52
CA CYS A 313 -12.74 -18.45 6.55
C CYS A 313 -12.91 -17.40 5.44
N CYS A 314 -14.14 -16.90 5.20
CA CYS A 314 -14.41 -15.82 4.27
C CYS A 314 -14.29 -14.43 4.91
N TRP A 315 -14.27 -14.30 6.24
CA TRP A 315 -14.14 -13.01 6.92
C TRP A 315 -12.87 -12.23 6.51
N PRO A 316 -11.69 -12.87 6.35
CA PRO A 316 -10.50 -12.18 5.85
C PRO A 316 -10.71 -11.42 4.54
N PHE A 317 -11.71 -11.75 3.71
CA PHE A 317 -11.99 -10.96 2.50
C PHE A 317 -12.60 -9.59 2.75
N LEU A 318 -13.43 -9.44 3.78
CA LEU A 318 -14.06 -8.14 4.08
C LEU A 318 -13.13 -7.21 4.83
N THR A 319 -12.15 -7.82 5.45
CA THR A 319 -11.10 -7.10 6.10
C THR A 319 -9.98 -6.83 5.09
N VAL A 320 -9.52 -7.81 4.32
CA VAL A 320 -8.26 -7.76 3.55
C VAL A 320 -8.51 -7.66 2.03
N ASP A 321 -7.74 -6.83 1.30
CA ASP A 321 -7.80 -6.73 -0.19
C ASP A 321 -7.19 -7.96 -0.91
N LEU A 322 -6.28 -8.66 -0.25
CA LEU A 322 -5.49 -9.76 -0.80
C LEU A 322 -6.29 -10.92 -1.43
N PRO A 323 -7.42 -11.38 -0.86
CA PRO A 323 -8.23 -12.42 -1.50
C PRO A 323 -8.78 -11.96 -2.84
N LEU A 324 -9.07 -10.67 -3.04
CA LEU A 324 -9.45 -10.12 -4.35
C LEU A 324 -8.28 -9.65 -5.18
N ALA A 325 -7.07 -9.65 -4.66
CA ALA A 325 -5.93 -9.21 -5.44
C ALA A 325 -5.71 -10.12 -6.65
N THR A 326 -6.05 -11.42 -6.55
CA THR A 326 -5.92 -12.38 -7.65
C THR A 326 -7.12 -13.32 -7.77
N PRO A 327 -7.38 -13.88 -8.96
CA PRO A 327 -8.34 -14.97 -9.12
C PRO A 327 -8.07 -16.17 -8.20
N LEU A 328 -6.81 -16.41 -7.82
CA LEU A 328 -6.42 -17.51 -6.94
C LEU A 328 -7.00 -17.37 -5.52
N GLY A 329 -7.11 -16.13 -5.01
CA GLY A 329 -7.81 -15.86 -3.75
C GLY A 329 -9.32 -15.71 -3.95
N ALA A 330 -9.74 -15.12 -5.07
CA ALA A 330 -11.11 -14.69 -5.30
C ALA A 330 -12.04 -15.86 -5.62
N ILE A 331 -11.57 -16.87 -6.35
CA ILE A 331 -12.36 -18.04 -6.71
C ILE A 331 -12.73 -18.90 -5.49
N PRO A 332 -11.76 -19.30 -4.63
CA PRO A 332 -12.08 -20.00 -3.38
C PRO A 332 -13.12 -19.26 -2.55
N LEU A 333 -12.94 -17.95 -2.44
CA LEU A 333 -13.85 -17.10 -1.71
C LEU A 333 -15.24 -17.04 -2.37
N ALA A 334 -15.33 -16.88 -3.69
CA ALA A 334 -16.60 -16.88 -4.41
C ALA A 334 -17.35 -18.20 -4.19
N ILE A 335 -16.64 -19.34 -4.16
CA ILE A 335 -17.19 -20.64 -3.81
C ILE A 335 -17.70 -20.67 -2.36
N GLY A 336 -16.91 -20.18 -1.41
CA GLY A 336 -17.29 -20.11 0.00
C GLY A 336 -18.53 -19.25 0.24
N LEU A 337 -18.54 -18.04 -0.31
CA LEU A 337 -19.65 -17.09 -0.21
C LEU A 337 -20.90 -17.60 -0.94
N ALA A 338 -20.80 -18.11 -2.17
CA ALA A 338 -21.93 -18.67 -2.90
C ALA A 338 -22.58 -19.84 -2.16
N TRP A 339 -21.77 -20.68 -1.51
CA TRP A 339 -22.29 -21.81 -0.74
C TRP A 339 -23.00 -21.36 0.55
N ALA A 340 -22.42 -20.40 1.25
CA ALA A 340 -22.95 -19.89 2.51
C ALA A 340 -24.19 -19.00 2.33
N SER A 341 -24.19 -18.17 1.29
CA SER A 341 -25.30 -17.30 0.90
C SER A 341 -26.48 -18.05 0.29
N GLY A 342 -26.32 -19.33 -0.06
CA GLY A 342 -27.41 -20.22 -0.49
C GLY A 342 -28.22 -19.66 -1.68
N GLY A 343 -29.16 -20.45 -2.21
CA GLY A 343 -30.05 -19.89 -3.22
C GLY A 343 -31.08 -20.89 -3.69
N GLY A 344 -32.34 -20.52 -3.49
CA GLY A 344 -33.50 -21.07 -4.17
C GLY A 344 -34.08 -20.02 -5.11
N GLY A 345 -34.80 -20.45 -6.14
CA GLY A 345 -35.39 -19.57 -7.13
C GLY A 345 -35.45 -20.23 -8.51
N LYS A 346 -36.17 -19.59 -9.43
CA LYS A 346 -36.26 -20.06 -10.81
C LYS A 346 -34.88 -19.98 -11.46
N ARG A 347 -34.40 -21.12 -11.96
CA ARG A 347 -33.17 -21.21 -12.75
C ARG A 347 -33.34 -20.38 -14.01
N MET A 348 -32.27 -19.69 -14.40
CA MET A 348 -32.25 -18.97 -15.67
C MET A 348 -32.14 -19.95 -16.85
N GLU A 349 -32.49 -19.46 -18.02
CA GLU A 349 -32.35 -20.23 -19.26
C GLU A 349 -30.86 -20.49 -19.54
N SER A 350 -30.48 -21.76 -19.48
CA SER A 350 -29.08 -22.20 -19.60
C SER A 350 -28.44 -21.78 -20.92
N ALA A 351 -29.21 -21.70 -22.02
CA ALA A 351 -28.71 -21.28 -23.32
C ALA A 351 -28.39 -19.77 -23.37
N ALA A 352 -29.26 -18.92 -22.82
CA ALA A 352 -29.00 -17.48 -22.69
C ALA A 352 -27.78 -17.22 -21.79
N MET A 353 -27.67 -17.94 -20.67
CA MET A 353 -26.52 -17.78 -19.77
C MET A 353 -25.19 -18.20 -20.39
N ARG A 354 -25.19 -19.33 -21.11
CA ARG A 354 -24.00 -19.78 -21.84
C ARG A 354 -23.60 -18.77 -22.91
N ARG A 355 -24.55 -18.24 -23.69
CA ARG A 355 -24.27 -17.17 -24.67
C ARG A 355 -23.65 -15.94 -24.03
N GLY A 356 -24.25 -15.43 -22.94
CA GLY A 356 -23.71 -14.28 -22.21
C GLY A 356 -22.30 -14.53 -21.66
N ALA A 357 -22.04 -15.71 -21.08
CA ALA A 357 -20.73 -16.07 -20.57
C ALA A 357 -19.68 -16.24 -21.68
N VAL A 358 -20.06 -16.77 -22.85
CA VAL A 358 -19.17 -16.85 -24.04
C VAL A 358 -18.84 -15.46 -24.56
N ILE A 359 -19.83 -14.56 -24.66
CA ILE A 359 -19.59 -13.16 -25.07
C ILE A 359 -18.63 -12.49 -24.09
N ALA A 360 -18.86 -12.63 -22.78
CA ALA A 360 -17.95 -12.08 -21.77
C ALA A 360 -16.54 -12.65 -21.88
N LEU A 361 -16.41 -13.95 -22.17
CA LEU A 361 -15.12 -14.59 -22.40
C LEU A 361 -14.43 -14.02 -23.64
N LEU A 362 -15.14 -13.86 -24.75
CA LEU A 362 -14.59 -13.28 -25.98
C LEU A 362 -14.15 -11.82 -25.78
N LEU A 363 -14.93 -11.02 -25.04
CA LEU A 363 -14.57 -9.64 -24.71
C LEU A 363 -13.39 -9.56 -23.72
N SER A 364 -13.22 -10.57 -22.86
CA SER A 364 -12.08 -10.63 -21.95
C SER A 364 -10.74 -10.87 -22.64
N LEU A 365 -10.72 -11.46 -23.84
CA LEU A 365 -9.49 -11.78 -24.57
C LEU A 365 -8.77 -10.51 -25.09
N PRO A 366 -9.42 -9.57 -25.81
CA PRO A 366 -8.80 -8.29 -26.17
C PRO A 366 -8.37 -7.47 -24.96
N TRP A 367 -9.17 -7.48 -23.87
CA TRP A 367 -8.78 -6.84 -22.61
C TRP A 367 -7.48 -7.43 -22.07
N ALA A 368 -7.42 -8.76 -21.94
CA ALA A 368 -6.22 -9.44 -21.46
C ALA A 368 -5.01 -9.14 -22.36
N ALA A 369 -5.19 -9.14 -23.68
CA ALA A 369 -4.14 -8.80 -24.63
C ALA A 369 -3.66 -7.36 -24.45
N ALA A 370 -4.57 -6.38 -24.36
CA ALA A 370 -4.22 -4.97 -24.14
C ALA A 370 -3.41 -4.78 -22.85
N VAL A 371 -3.84 -5.44 -21.76
CA VAL A 371 -3.15 -5.35 -20.47
C VAL A 371 -1.78 -6.01 -20.51
N LEU A 372 -1.65 -7.20 -21.11
CA LEU A 372 -0.37 -7.91 -21.23
C LEU A 372 0.62 -7.15 -22.14
N ILE A 373 0.15 -6.68 -23.30
CA ILE A 373 0.97 -5.91 -24.25
C ILE A 373 1.37 -4.55 -23.64
N GLY A 374 0.43 -3.86 -22.98
CA GLY A 374 0.67 -2.59 -22.30
C GLY A 374 1.73 -2.72 -21.20
N ASN A 375 1.65 -3.74 -20.35
CA ASN A 375 2.68 -4.01 -19.34
C ASN A 375 4.02 -4.39 -19.99
N GLY A 376 3.98 -5.16 -21.08
CA GLY A 376 5.19 -5.48 -21.85
C GLY A 376 5.87 -4.23 -22.41
N PHE A 377 5.12 -3.20 -22.81
CA PHE A 377 5.68 -1.90 -23.18
C PHE A 377 6.21 -1.13 -21.97
N LEU A 378 5.48 -1.11 -20.85
CA LEU A 378 5.91 -0.46 -19.61
C LEU A 378 7.27 -0.99 -19.13
N GLU A 379 7.39 -2.31 -18.97
CA GLU A 379 8.61 -2.96 -18.46
C GLU A 379 9.81 -2.73 -19.40
N ARG A 380 9.59 -2.85 -20.71
CA ARG A 380 10.64 -2.54 -21.70
C ARG A 380 11.02 -1.06 -21.66
N GLY A 381 10.05 -0.16 -21.51
CA GLY A 381 10.27 1.27 -21.41
C GLY A 381 11.10 1.65 -20.18
N ILE A 382 10.79 1.08 -19.01
CA ILE A 382 11.56 1.27 -17.77
C ILE A 382 13.00 0.76 -17.96
N ARG A 383 13.18 -0.44 -18.50
CA ARG A 383 14.51 -1.01 -18.77
C ARG A 383 15.31 -0.17 -19.78
N ALA A 384 14.68 0.32 -20.84
CA ALA A 384 15.32 1.19 -21.82
C ALA A 384 15.79 2.51 -21.18
N GLY A 385 14.96 3.11 -20.31
CA GLY A 385 15.30 4.32 -19.57
C GLY A 385 16.42 4.11 -18.55
N ALA A 386 16.44 2.95 -17.88
CA ALA A 386 17.55 2.55 -17.01
C ALA A 386 18.87 2.35 -17.79
N ALA A 387 18.79 1.90 -19.04
CA ALA A 387 19.92 1.75 -19.94
C ALA A 387 20.31 3.05 -20.69
N GLY A 388 19.71 4.20 -20.36
CA GLY A 388 19.99 5.49 -20.98
C GLY A 388 19.39 5.72 -22.37
N ARG A 389 18.61 4.76 -22.90
CA ARG A 389 17.93 4.89 -24.20
C ARG A 389 16.62 5.68 -24.05
N ASN A 390 16.77 6.98 -23.81
CA ASN A 390 15.69 7.87 -23.37
C ASN A 390 14.56 8.03 -24.40
N ALA A 391 14.89 8.21 -25.69
CA ALA A 391 13.88 8.35 -26.75
C ALA A 391 13.06 7.05 -26.96
N GLU A 392 13.73 5.89 -26.95
CA GLU A 392 13.07 4.58 -27.00
C GLU A 392 12.16 4.38 -25.79
N SER A 393 12.66 4.69 -24.59
CA SER A 393 11.91 4.63 -23.34
C SER A 393 10.63 5.47 -23.41
N ALA A 394 10.73 6.73 -23.83
CA ALA A 394 9.57 7.62 -23.96
C ALA A 394 8.54 7.09 -24.98
N GLY A 395 8.99 6.52 -26.10
CA GLY A 395 8.11 5.90 -27.11
C GLY A 395 7.39 4.66 -26.59
N LEU A 396 8.11 3.77 -25.91
CA LEU A 396 7.54 2.56 -25.29
C LEU A 396 6.53 2.93 -24.19
N LEU A 397 6.85 3.91 -23.35
CA LEU A 397 5.96 4.36 -22.27
C LEU A 397 4.71 5.08 -22.80
N ARG A 398 4.82 5.81 -23.92
CA ARG A 398 3.65 6.34 -24.64
C ARG A 398 2.73 5.21 -25.09
N ASN A 399 3.26 4.17 -25.75
CA ASN A 399 2.46 3.02 -26.18
C ASN A 399 1.81 2.30 -24.99
N ALA A 400 2.52 2.19 -23.86
CA ALA A 400 1.97 1.66 -22.63
C ALA A 400 0.79 2.50 -22.11
N SER A 401 0.91 3.83 -22.07
CA SER A 401 -0.16 4.74 -21.59
C SER A 401 -1.45 4.68 -22.42
N ILE A 402 -1.33 4.41 -23.73
CA ILE A 402 -2.51 4.25 -24.61
C ILE A 402 -3.30 2.99 -24.24
N LEU A 403 -2.59 1.89 -23.93
CA LEU A 403 -3.22 0.60 -23.58
C LEU A 403 -3.63 0.52 -22.11
N LEU A 404 -2.95 1.27 -21.24
CA LEU A 404 -3.11 1.30 -19.79
C LEU A 404 -3.29 2.76 -19.31
N PRO A 405 -4.38 3.45 -19.67
CA PRO A 405 -4.60 4.85 -19.29
C PRO A 405 -4.78 5.07 -17.78
N TRP A 406 -4.90 3.98 -17.01
CA TRP A 406 -4.98 4.00 -15.55
C TRP A 406 -3.67 3.63 -14.86
N GLU A 407 -2.61 3.27 -15.60
CA GLU A 407 -1.31 2.91 -15.02
C GLU A 407 -0.43 4.15 -14.88
N GLU A 408 -0.39 4.66 -13.66
CA GLU A 408 0.27 5.90 -13.29
C GLU A 408 1.78 5.88 -13.51
N ARG A 409 2.43 4.71 -13.39
CA ARG A 409 3.87 4.57 -13.60
C ARG A 409 4.25 4.94 -15.02
N THR A 410 3.36 4.78 -16.00
CA THR A 410 3.64 5.18 -17.39
C THR A 410 3.97 6.67 -17.50
N HIS A 411 3.22 7.53 -16.82
CA HIS A 411 3.43 8.98 -16.83
C HIS A 411 4.71 9.38 -16.09
N TYR A 412 4.93 8.86 -14.88
CA TYR A 412 6.13 9.16 -14.10
C TYR A 412 7.42 8.74 -14.82
N TYR A 413 7.50 7.49 -15.27
CA TYR A 413 8.70 7.01 -15.96
C TYR A 413 8.88 7.70 -17.31
N ARG A 414 7.79 8.12 -17.97
CA ARG A 414 7.88 8.85 -19.23
C ARG A 414 8.39 10.27 -19.02
N ALA A 415 7.91 10.96 -17.98
CA ALA A 415 8.45 12.25 -17.57
C ALA A 415 9.96 12.13 -17.28
N LEU A 416 10.38 11.10 -16.54
CA LEU A 416 11.79 10.84 -16.28
C LEU A 416 12.61 10.57 -17.56
N ALA A 417 12.08 9.77 -18.49
CA ALA A 417 12.73 9.47 -19.76
C ALA A 417 12.86 10.74 -20.63
N LEU A 418 11.81 11.57 -20.70
CA LEU A 418 11.82 12.84 -21.42
C LEU A 418 12.81 13.83 -20.80
N ALA A 419 12.86 13.92 -19.47
CA ALA A 419 13.81 14.75 -18.72
C ALA A 419 15.25 14.38 -19.06
N ARG A 420 15.59 13.09 -19.01
CA ARG A 420 16.92 12.59 -19.38
C ARG A 420 17.23 12.76 -20.88
N GLY A 421 16.19 12.81 -21.71
CA GLY A 421 16.28 13.15 -23.13
C GLY A 421 16.35 14.65 -23.43
N SER A 422 16.43 15.51 -22.41
CA SER A 422 16.43 16.98 -22.52
C SER A 422 15.16 17.59 -23.14
N ASN A 423 14.05 16.85 -23.16
CA ASN A 423 12.74 17.38 -23.56
C ASN A 423 11.98 17.84 -22.30
N PHE A 424 12.40 18.98 -21.75
CA PHE A 424 11.95 19.46 -20.45
C PHE A 424 10.48 19.89 -20.41
N GLU A 425 9.96 20.48 -21.48
CA GLU A 425 8.56 20.95 -21.55
C GLU A 425 7.55 19.79 -21.55
N ASP A 426 7.79 18.75 -22.37
CA ASP A 426 6.93 17.57 -22.37
C ASP A 426 7.08 16.79 -21.05
N ALA A 427 8.29 16.73 -20.48
CA ALA A 427 8.52 16.11 -19.17
C ALA A 427 7.73 16.83 -18.06
N LEU A 428 7.73 18.17 -18.06
CA LEU A 428 7.02 18.98 -17.08
C LEU A 428 5.50 18.76 -17.18
N ARG A 429 4.97 18.69 -18.41
CA ARG A 429 3.54 18.38 -18.65
C ARG A 429 3.14 17.02 -18.11
N GLU A 430 3.93 15.98 -18.40
CA GLU A 430 3.67 14.61 -17.91
C GLU A 430 3.82 14.52 -16.38
N SER A 431 4.81 15.21 -15.80
CA SER A 431 5.01 15.27 -14.34
C SER A 431 3.82 15.95 -13.63
N ARG A 432 3.32 17.06 -14.16
CA ARG A 432 2.15 17.76 -13.61
C ARG A 432 0.88 16.93 -13.72
N SER A 433 0.64 16.29 -14.86
CA SER A 433 -0.50 15.37 -15.01
C SER A 433 -0.43 14.22 -14.01
N PHE A 434 0.78 13.69 -13.73
CA PHE A 434 0.96 12.70 -12.69
C PHE A 434 0.66 13.26 -11.29
N LEU A 435 1.10 14.48 -10.98
CA LEU A 435 0.87 15.14 -9.69
C LEU A 435 -0.59 15.55 -9.46
N GLU A 436 -1.35 15.86 -10.52
CA GLU A 436 -2.81 16.05 -10.44
C GLU A 436 -3.51 14.78 -9.93
N MET A 437 -3.01 13.60 -10.35
CA MET A 437 -3.53 12.32 -9.86
C MET A 437 -2.95 11.94 -8.49
N TYR A 438 -1.69 12.31 -8.21
CA TYR A 438 -0.94 11.88 -7.03
C TYR A 438 -0.18 13.02 -6.35
N PRO A 439 -0.90 13.94 -5.66
CA PRO A 439 -0.31 15.14 -5.08
C PRO A 439 0.63 14.87 -3.90
N SER A 440 0.67 13.65 -3.36
CA SER A 440 1.56 13.26 -2.25
C SER A 440 2.79 12.48 -2.69
N TYR A 441 3.02 12.33 -4.01
CA TYR A 441 4.16 11.55 -4.49
C TYR A 441 5.43 12.40 -4.59
N TRP A 442 6.23 12.39 -3.52
CA TRP A 442 7.41 13.24 -3.37
C TRP A 442 8.41 13.17 -4.52
N ARG A 443 8.59 12.01 -5.18
CA ARG A 443 9.52 11.88 -6.30
C ARG A 443 9.07 12.62 -7.56
N ALA A 444 7.76 12.76 -7.76
CA ALA A 444 7.25 13.56 -8.87
C ALA A 444 7.41 15.06 -8.58
N TRP A 445 7.22 15.49 -7.33
CA TRP A 445 7.55 16.85 -6.92
C TRP A 445 9.04 17.18 -7.08
N ALA A 446 9.92 16.24 -6.71
CA ALA A 446 11.37 16.39 -6.92
C ALA A 446 11.71 16.47 -8.40
N LEU A 447 11.12 15.60 -9.24
CA LEU A 447 11.30 15.64 -10.69
C LEU A 447 10.81 16.95 -11.29
N GLU A 448 9.64 17.46 -10.88
CA GLU A 448 9.17 18.78 -11.31
C GLU A 448 10.14 19.89 -10.88
N GLY A 449 10.67 19.82 -9.65
CA GLY A 449 11.71 20.74 -9.18
C GLY A 449 12.95 20.73 -10.08
N ASP A 450 13.47 19.54 -10.42
CA ASP A 450 14.61 19.38 -11.32
C ASP A 450 14.34 19.95 -12.72
N LEU A 451 13.16 19.69 -13.26
CA LEU A 451 12.74 20.18 -14.58
C LEU A 451 12.60 21.71 -14.61
N LEU A 452 12.00 22.30 -13.58
CA LEU A 452 11.85 23.74 -13.44
C LEU A 452 13.19 24.44 -13.22
N ALA A 453 14.08 23.83 -12.43
CA ALA A 453 15.43 24.34 -12.24
C ALA A 453 16.23 24.34 -13.55
N ALA A 454 16.13 23.27 -14.35
CA ALA A 454 16.73 23.18 -15.68
C ALA A 454 16.15 24.22 -16.66
N ALA A 455 14.86 24.54 -16.52
CA ALA A 455 14.20 25.61 -17.28
C ALA A 455 14.47 27.03 -16.75
N GLY A 456 15.29 27.20 -15.70
CA GLY A 456 15.61 28.49 -15.09
C GLY A 456 14.51 29.10 -14.19
N ARG A 457 13.41 28.37 -13.96
CA ARG A 457 12.25 28.80 -13.15
C ARG A 457 12.50 28.52 -11.67
N ARG A 458 13.46 29.25 -11.08
CA ARG A 458 14.02 28.99 -9.74
C ARG A 458 12.99 29.02 -8.60
N GLU A 459 12.07 29.98 -8.61
CA GLU A 459 11.06 30.12 -7.53
C GLU A 459 10.09 28.94 -7.52
N GLU A 460 9.59 28.55 -8.68
CA GLU A 460 8.70 27.39 -8.82
C GLU A 460 9.44 26.08 -8.49
N ALA A 461 10.70 25.96 -8.90
CA ALA A 461 11.53 24.81 -8.55
C ALA A 461 11.70 24.66 -7.04
N ALA A 462 12.02 25.76 -6.34
CA ALA A 462 12.16 25.79 -4.89
C ALA A 462 10.87 25.36 -4.18
N TRP A 463 9.71 25.81 -4.68
CA TRP A 463 8.41 25.39 -4.19
C TRP A 463 8.17 23.90 -4.39
N SER A 464 8.46 23.35 -5.57
CA SER A 464 8.31 21.92 -5.86
C SER A 464 9.21 21.05 -4.99
N TYR A 465 10.47 21.44 -4.77
CA TYR A 465 11.34 20.73 -3.83
C TYR A 465 10.83 20.80 -2.38
N LEU A 466 10.25 21.92 -1.97
CA LEU A 466 9.62 22.02 -0.65
C LEU A 466 8.43 21.05 -0.54
N GLN A 467 7.55 20.98 -1.55
CA GLN A 467 6.46 20.00 -1.57
C GLN A 467 7.00 18.55 -1.54
N ALA A 468 8.10 18.27 -2.24
CA ALA A 468 8.77 16.98 -2.18
C ALA A 468 9.21 16.65 -0.75
N ILE A 469 9.87 17.59 -0.04
CA ILE A 469 10.32 17.40 1.35
C ILE A 469 9.13 17.17 2.30
N LEU A 470 8.05 17.94 2.16
CA LEU A 470 6.88 17.86 3.05
C LEU A 470 6.09 16.56 2.85
N THR A 471 6.13 15.99 1.65
CA THR A 471 5.49 14.71 1.32
C THR A 471 6.47 13.54 1.37
N ALA A 472 7.76 13.81 1.58
CA ALA A 472 8.78 12.80 1.64
C ALA A 472 8.60 11.97 2.92
N PRO A 473 8.73 10.64 2.80
CA PRO A 473 8.68 9.79 3.95
C PRO A 473 9.82 9.99 4.94
N ALA A 474 9.60 9.56 6.19
CA ALA A 474 10.64 9.57 7.22
C ALA A 474 11.82 8.68 6.80
N GLY A 475 13.05 9.18 6.98
CA GLY A 475 14.28 8.47 6.62
C GLY A 475 14.59 8.43 5.12
N THR A 476 14.13 9.41 4.33
CA THR A 476 14.51 9.52 2.92
C THR A 476 15.98 9.96 2.80
N ASP A 477 16.84 9.11 2.21
CA ASP A 477 18.31 9.28 2.13
C ASP A 477 18.79 10.34 1.12
N SER A 478 17.99 11.35 0.78
CA SER A 478 18.35 12.38 -0.21
C SER A 478 17.62 13.70 0.00
N LEU A 479 17.22 13.99 1.24
CA LEU A 479 16.51 15.24 1.58
C LEU A 479 17.44 16.45 1.49
N GLU A 480 18.74 16.25 1.66
CA GLU A 480 19.75 17.29 1.75
C GLU A 480 19.85 18.09 0.44
N LEU A 481 19.90 17.42 -0.72
CA LEU A 481 19.97 18.11 -2.02
C LEU A 481 18.65 18.85 -2.34
N MET A 482 17.51 18.23 -2.03
CA MET A 482 16.21 18.88 -2.19
C MET A 482 16.08 20.09 -1.27
N ALA A 483 16.55 19.99 -0.02
CA ALA A 483 16.53 21.09 0.94
C ALA A 483 17.45 22.23 0.52
N PHE A 484 18.64 21.91 0.01
CA PHE A 484 19.54 22.89 -0.57
C PHE A 484 18.84 23.66 -1.71
N ASN A 485 18.14 22.98 -2.61
CA ASN A 485 17.43 23.61 -3.72
C ASN A 485 16.15 24.36 -3.29
N ALA A 486 15.37 23.82 -2.35
CA ALA A 486 14.21 24.49 -1.77
C ALA A 486 14.61 25.80 -1.06
N ALA A 487 15.76 25.82 -0.41
CA ALA A 487 16.29 27.00 0.29
C ALA A 487 16.72 28.15 -0.63
N ALA A 488 16.71 27.95 -1.95
CA ALA A 488 16.88 29.04 -2.91
C ALA A 488 15.78 30.11 -2.76
N THR A 489 14.58 29.71 -2.35
CA THR A 489 13.46 30.61 -2.02
C THR A 489 12.93 30.23 -0.63
N PRO A 490 13.42 30.86 0.45
CA PRO A 490 13.03 30.50 1.81
C PRO A 490 11.49 30.54 1.97
N PRO A 491 10.87 29.52 2.58
CA PRO A 491 9.43 29.49 2.74
C PRO A 491 8.97 30.60 3.68
N ALA A 492 7.86 31.26 3.31
CA ALA A 492 7.22 32.27 4.16
C ALA A 492 6.56 31.66 5.41
N ASP A 493 6.11 30.41 5.32
CA ASP A 493 5.55 29.69 6.46
C ASP A 493 6.65 29.22 7.41
N THR A 494 6.48 29.57 8.69
CA THR A 494 7.43 29.28 9.75
C THR A 494 7.57 27.77 10.00
N ALA A 495 6.49 26.98 9.87
CA ALA A 495 6.58 25.54 10.07
C ALA A 495 7.44 24.88 8.98
N HIS A 496 7.22 25.26 7.71
CA HIS A 496 8.07 24.83 6.60
C HIS A 496 9.53 25.27 6.75
N ALA A 497 9.77 26.50 7.22
CA ALA A 497 11.13 27.00 7.48
C ALA A 497 11.87 26.17 8.54
N VAL A 498 11.18 25.75 9.61
CA VAL A 498 11.74 24.88 10.66
C VAL A 498 12.12 23.51 10.11
N ILE A 499 11.26 22.90 9.30
CA ILE A 499 11.54 21.60 8.66
C ILE A 499 12.76 21.72 7.76
N LEU A 500 12.78 22.74 6.89
CA LEU A 500 13.86 22.97 5.95
C LEU A 500 15.19 23.22 6.69
N ALA A 501 15.18 24.07 7.73
CA ALA A 501 16.33 24.34 8.57
C ALA A 501 16.91 23.07 9.21
N SER A 502 16.06 22.17 9.70
CA SER A 502 16.50 20.92 10.33
C SER A 502 17.23 19.97 9.38
N ILE A 503 16.93 20.03 8.08
CA ILE A 503 17.57 19.22 7.05
C ILE A 503 18.86 19.89 6.58
N LEU A 504 18.85 21.23 6.43
CA LEU A 504 20.02 22.01 5.98
C LEU A 504 21.25 21.83 6.87
N THR A 505 21.09 21.56 8.17
CA THR A 505 22.23 21.26 9.07
C THR A 505 23.01 20.00 8.68
N ARG A 506 22.44 19.12 7.86
CA ARG A 506 23.08 17.89 7.36
C ARG A 506 23.70 18.04 5.97
N VAL A 507 23.38 19.11 5.25
CA VAL A 507 23.87 19.37 3.88
C VAL A 507 25.39 19.51 3.80
N PRO A 508 26.11 20.17 4.74
CA PRO A 508 27.56 20.29 4.69
C PRO A 508 28.31 18.97 4.51
N ALA A 509 27.76 17.85 5.01
CA ALA A 509 28.36 16.54 4.89
C ALA A 509 28.37 15.98 3.45
N ILE A 510 27.51 16.50 2.57
CA ILE A 510 27.39 16.03 1.18
C ILE A 510 27.91 17.05 0.14
N LEU A 511 28.26 18.26 0.56
CA LEU A 511 28.83 19.26 -0.35
C LEU A 511 30.27 18.85 -0.72
N PRO A 512 30.66 18.90 -2.01
CA PRO A 512 32.05 18.75 -2.40
C PRO A 512 32.90 19.84 -1.73
N SER A 513 33.84 19.41 -0.88
CA SER A 513 34.71 20.30 -0.09
C SER A 513 35.61 21.21 -0.91
N ASN A 514 35.68 21.01 -2.24
CA ASN A 514 36.62 21.67 -3.14
C ASN A 514 35.93 22.65 -4.11
N ASP A 515 34.62 22.92 -3.96
CA ASP A 515 33.89 23.89 -4.79
C ASP A 515 33.48 25.13 -3.96
N PRO A 516 34.28 26.22 -4.00
CA PRO A 516 33.99 27.44 -3.24
C PRO A 516 32.64 28.07 -3.57
N THR A 517 32.17 27.91 -4.81
CA THR A 517 30.91 28.50 -5.28
C THR A 517 29.73 27.87 -4.56
N LEU A 518 29.76 26.55 -4.41
CA LEU A 518 28.70 25.78 -3.76
C LEU A 518 28.65 26.07 -2.26
N CYS A 519 29.81 26.23 -1.61
CA CYS A 519 29.91 26.59 -0.19
C CYS A 519 29.32 27.98 0.10
N ILE A 520 29.62 28.98 -0.74
CA ILE A 520 29.04 30.33 -0.64
C ILE A 520 27.53 30.28 -0.83
N GLU A 521 27.06 29.53 -1.84
CA GLU A 521 25.63 29.41 -2.13
C GLU A 521 24.88 28.71 -0.99
N PHE A 522 25.49 27.69 -0.35
CA PHE A 522 24.94 27.08 0.86
C PHE A 522 24.80 28.09 1.99
N ALA A 523 25.87 28.80 2.33
CA ALA A 523 25.85 29.78 3.41
C ALA A 523 24.80 30.88 3.16
N ARG A 524 24.65 31.34 1.91
CA ARG A 524 23.62 32.31 1.50
C ARG A 524 22.21 31.77 1.73
N ARG A 525 21.91 30.55 1.27
CA ARG A 525 20.58 29.92 1.41
C ARG A 525 20.25 29.63 2.87
N ALA A 526 21.21 29.10 3.63
CA ALA A 526 21.09 28.84 5.05
C ALA A 526 20.82 30.13 5.84
N ALA A 527 21.50 31.23 5.53
CA ALA A 527 21.24 32.55 6.11
C ALA A 527 19.82 33.05 5.81
N GLY A 528 19.33 32.81 4.58
CA GLY A 528 17.94 33.10 4.19
C GLY A 528 16.92 32.36 5.06
N VAL A 529 17.09 31.05 5.20
CA VAL A 529 16.21 30.20 6.03
C VAL A 529 16.31 30.57 7.51
N ALA A 530 17.51 30.83 8.04
CA ALA A 530 17.70 31.20 9.43
C ALA A 530 16.99 32.51 9.80
N ARG A 531 16.89 33.47 8.87
CA ARG A 531 16.10 34.71 9.07
C ARG A 531 14.58 34.47 9.11
N ALA A 532 14.10 33.42 8.46
CA ALA A 532 12.68 33.03 8.51
C ALA A 532 12.32 32.23 9.78
N LEU A 533 13.31 31.84 10.59
CA LEU A 533 13.08 31.13 11.84
C LEU A 533 12.70 32.11 12.97
N PRO A 534 11.82 31.70 13.88
CA PRO A 534 11.44 32.53 15.00
C PRO A 534 12.56 32.51 16.06
N PRO A 535 12.75 33.60 16.83
CA PRO A 535 13.86 33.74 17.78
C PRO A 535 13.96 32.63 18.82
N TYR A 536 12.83 32.02 19.23
CA TYR A 536 12.82 30.92 20.21
C TYR A 536 13.38 29.59 19.67
N ARG A 537 13.66 29.47 18.36
CA ARG A 537 14.37 28.32 17.75
C ARG A 537 15.89 28.56 17.72
N VAL A 538 16.42 29.18 18.78
CA VAL A 538 17.85 29.53 18.97
C VAL A 538 18.81 28.42 18.56
N VAL A 539 18.52 27.17 18.92
CA VAL A 539 19.40 26.03 18.61
C VAL A 539 19.57 25.81 17.11
N LEU A 540 18.48 25.84 16.33
CA LEU A 540 18.54 25.66 14.87
C LEU A 540 19.23 26.83 14.19
N ILE A 541 18.95 28.07 14.62
CA ILE A 541 19.64 29.27 14.14
C ILE A 541 21.13 29.14 14.41
N THR A 542 21.50 28.73 15.61
CA THR A 542 22.89 28.54 16.03
C THR A 542 23.62 27.52 15.18
N GLU A 543 23.06 26.34 14.97
CA GLU A 543 23.71 25.29 14.18
C GLU A 543 23.83 25.72 12.70
N LEU A 544 22.79 26.33 12.11
CA LEU A 544 22.87 26.82 10.72
C LEU A 544 23.92 27.92 10.54
N VAL A 545 24.00 28.88 11.47
CA VAL A 545 25.00 29.95 11.43
C VAL A 545 26.41 29.35 11.55
N LYS A 546 26.62 28.40 12.48
CA LYS A 546 27.92 27.72 12.64
C LYS A 546 28.34 26.96 11.38
N GLU A 547 27.45 26.15 10.82
CA GLU A 547 27.72 25.40 9.59
C GLU A 547 28.02 26.33 8.41
N SER A 548 27.26 27.42 8.27
CA SER A 548 27.49 28.42 7.21
C SER A 548 28.86 29.08 7.33
N MET A 549 29.28 29.43 8.55
CA MET A 549 30.60 30.00 8.82
C MET A 549 31.73 28.98 8.57
N ALA A 550 31.52 27.72 8.92
CA ALA A 550 32.47 26.64 8.62
C ALA A 550 32.68 26.45 7.11
N GLU A 551 31.60 26.43 6.32
CA GLU A 551 31.69 26.30 4.86
C GLU A 551 32.33 27.51 4.19
N LEU A 552 32.05 28.74 4.66
CA LEU A 552 32.73 29.94 4.19
C LEU A 552 34.24 29.92 4.49
N THR A 553 34.62 29.40 5.66
CA THR A 553 36.03 29.26 6.06
C THR A 553 36.75 28.26 5.16
N LYS A 554 36.14 27.09 4.89
CA LYS A 554 36.67 26.11 3.93
C LYS A 554 36.87 26.74 2.55
N ALA A 555 35.88 27.49 2.06
CA ALA A 555 35.95 28.13 0.75
C ALA A 555 37.08 29.17 0.66
N SER A 556 37.32 29.94 1.72
CA SER A 556 38.41 30.92 1.80
C SER A 556 39.83 30.30 1.77
N SER A 557 39.95 29.02 2.14
CA SER A 557 41.22 28.29 2.13
C SER A 557 41.59 27.69 0.77
N LEU A 558 40.69 27.75 -0.21
CA LEU A 558 40.89 27.26 -1.57
C LEU A 558 41.38 28.40 -2.50
N ASN A 559 42.38 28.12 -3.34
CA ASN A 559 42.93 29.09 -4.30
C ASN A 559 41.89 29.45 -5.38
N GLY A 560 41.66 30.75 -5.63
CA GLY A 560 40.72 31.26 -6.65
C GLY A 560 39.41 31.85 -6.10
N PHE A 561 39.38 32.23 -4.83
CA PHE A 561 38.20 32.71 -4.11
C PHE A 561 37.81 34.18 -4.42
N ASP A 562 36.51 34.44 -4.62
CA ASP A 562 35.93 35.78 -4.70
C ASP A 562 35.59 36.31 -3.30
N GLY A 563 36.46 37.16 -2.74
CA GLY A 563 36.32 37.70 -1.38
C GLY A 563 35.10 38.60 -1.17
N ASP A 564 34.58 39.22 -2.22
CA ASP A 564 33.45 40.14 -2.12
C ASP A 564 32.14 39.37 -1.83
N SER A 565 31.93 38.25 -2.52
CA SER A 565 30.75 37.39 -2.32
C SER A 565 30.65 36.84 -0.89
N ALA A 566 31.78 36.45 -0.30
CA ALA A 566 31.82 35.96 1.08
C ALA A 566 31.55 37.05 2.11
N SER A 567 32.09 38.26 1.88
CA SER A 567 31.85 39.42 2.74
C SER A 567 30.36 39.79 2.81
N VAL A 568 29.61 39.60 1.72
CA VAL A 568 28.17 39.85 1.65
C VAL A 568 27.40 38.83 2.48
N VAL A 569 27.79 37.55 2.42
CA VAL A 569 27.14 36.49 3.20
C VAL A 569 27.44 36.66 4.70
N ILE A 570 28.68 36.99 5.08
CA ILE A 570 29.05 37.26 6.48
C ILE A 570 28.20 38.40 7.06
N ARG A 571 28.07 39.52 6.33
CA ARG A 571 27.18 40.63 6.72
C ARG A 571 25.72 40.22 6.87
N SER A 572 25.26 39.22 6.12
CA SER A 572 23.89 38.69 6.25
C SER A 572 23.69 37.79 7.48
N LEU A 573 24.77 37.23 8.03
CA LEU A 573 24.77 36.37 9.21
C LEU A 573 24.98 37.16 10.52
N GLU A 574 25.66 38.30 10.48
CA GLU A 574 25.92 39.18 11.65
C GLU A 574 24.66 39.45 12.50
N PRO A 575 23.49 39.81 11.94
CA PRO A 575 22.29 40.05 12.74
C PRO A 575 21.75 38.79 13.43
N LEU A 576 22.11 37.60 12.93
CA LEU A 576 21.69 36.34 13.53
C LEU A 576 22.62 35.92 14.67
N MET A 577 23.86 36.43 14.72
CA MET A 577 24.83 36.12 15.77
C MET A 577 24.35 36.56 17.16
N GLN A 578 23.50 37.58 17.27
CA GLN A 578 22.91 37.98 18.55
C GLN A 578 22.02 36.89 19.18
N TYR A 579 21.50 35.98 18.36
CA TYR A 579 20.71 34.83 18.81
C TYR A 579 21.58 33.60 19.05
N VAL A 580 22.86 33.62 18.65
CA VAL A 580 23.81 32.54 18.91
C VAL A 580 24.39 32.77 20.30
N PRO A 581 24.17 31.88 21.28
CA PRO A 581 24.77 32.04 22.60
C PRO A 581 26.30 32.02 22.47
N GLU A 582 26.97 33.00 23.09
CA GLU A 582 28.44 33.06 23.17
C GLU A 582 28.98 31.72 23.69
N ILE A 583 29.81 31.07 22.87
CA ILE A 583 30.25 29.68 23.05
C ILE A 583 31.22 29.53 24.25
N ASP A 584 31.57 30.60 24.96
CA ASP A 584 32.55 30.55 26.05
C ASP A 584 32.00 30.07 27.40
N ARG A 585 30.69 29.73 27.52
CA ARG A 585 30.18 28.98 28.69
C ARG A 585 29.11 27.97 28.27
N PRO A 586 29.17 26.71 28.77
CA PRO A 586 28.09 25.76 28.55
C PRO A 586 26.80 26.36 29.15
N PRO A 587 25.66 26.29 28.42
CA PRO A 587 24.44 26.90 28.93
C PRO A 587 23.94 26.08 30.12
N CYS A 588 24.06 26.66 31.33
CA CYS A 588 23.40 26.15 32.53
C CYS A 588 21.89 26.39 32.41
N PHE A 589 21.17 25.46 31.79
CA PHE A 589 19.71 25.45 31.85
C PHE A 589 19.25 24.72 33.12
N SER A 590 18.61 25.44 34.04
CA SER A 590 17.87 24.79 35.14
C SER A 590 16.47 24.42 34.65
N VAL A 591 16.24 23.14 34.36
CA VAL A 591 14.91 22.63 34.02
C VAL A 591 14.21 22.22 35.32
N ARG A 592 13.31 23.07 35.83
CA ARG A 592 12.44 22.71 36.97
C ARG A 592 11.23 21.92 36.46
N PHE A 593 11.28 20.60 36.58
CA PHE A 593 10.09 19.77 36.39
C PHE A 593 9.10 20.00 37.55
N ARG A 594 7.94 20.59 37.25
CA ARG A 594 6.75 20.46 38.10
C ARG A 594 5.88 19.36 37.52
N PRO A 595 5.81 18.16 38.12
CA PRO A 595 4.86 17.15 37.69
C PRO A 595 3.46 17.63 38.09
N LYS A 596 2.65 18.07 37.13
CA LYS A 596 1.19 18.10 37.31
C LYS A 596 0.59 16.86 36.66
N SER A 597 0.05 16.03 37.55
CA SER A 597 -0.84 14.87 37.38
C SER A 597 -1.37 14.53 35.98
N SER A 598 -1.14 13.27 35.61
CA SER A 598 -2.03 12.35 34.89
C SER A 598 -3.05 12.93 33.88
N SER A 599 -2.68 12.81 32.61
CA SER A 599 -3.48 12.77 31.37
C SER A 599 -3.08 13.87 30.39
N GLY A 600 -2.41 13.45 29.31
CA GLY A 600 -1.95 14.35 28.25
C GLY A 600 -0.73 13.76 27.53
N TYR A 601 -0.92 13.37 26.28
CA TYR A 601 0.13 12.88 25.39
C TYR A 601 1.23 13.94 25.23
N LEU A 602 2.44 13.65 25.74
CA LEU A 602 3.68 14.37 25.44
C LEU A 602 4.44 13.57 24.37
N THR A 603 4.21 13.89 23.10
CA THR A 603 4.81 13.14 21.97
C THR A 603 5.82 13.92 21.14
N GLU A 604 5.91 15.26 21.24
CA GLU A 604 6.88 16.04 20.45
C GLU A 604 8.24 16.28 21.14
N ASP A 605 8.30 16.20 22.49
CA ASP A 605 9.52 16.53 23.24
C ASP A 605 10.48 15.36 23.45
N ARG A 606 10.11 14.11 23.14
CA ARG A 606 10.99 12.94 23.38
C ARG A 606 12.26 12.98 22.54
N GLY A 607 12.20 13.45 21.30
CA GLY A 607 13.35 13.56 20.41
C GLY A 607 14.36 14.59 20.91
N MET A 608 13.87 15.76 21.34
CA MET A 608 14.71 16.80 21.96
C MET A 608 15.28 16.34 23.29
N ILE A 609 14.49 15.71 24.16
CA ILE A 609 14.96 15.22 25.47
C ILE A 609 16.02 14.12 25.31
N LEU A 610 15.84 13.17 24.39
CA LEU A 610 16.83 12.12 24.11
C LEU A 610 18.09 12.66 23.45
N TYR A 611 17.96 13.62 22.53
CA TYR A 611 19.11 14.31 21.93
C TYR A 611 19.89 15.14 22.97
N PHE A 612 19.18 15.85 23.86
CA PHE A 612 19.76 16.60 24.98
C PHE A 612 20.48 15.66 25.95
N MET A 613 19.84 14.57 26.38
CA MET A 613 20.47 13.60 27.27
C MET A 613 21.69 12.94 26.64
N ARG A 614 21.66 12.64 25.33
CA ARG A 614 22.79 12.05 24.63
C ARG A 614 23.98 13.02 24.52
N LYS A 615 23.73 14.31 24.30
CA LYS A 615 24.80 15.35 24.32
C LYS A 615 25.33 15.62 25.72
N VAL A 616 24.47 15.67 26.73
CA VAL A 616 24.86 15.87 28.14
C VAL A 616 25.74 14.72 28.64
N LEU A 617 25.46 13.46 28.24
CA LEU A 617 26.27 12.30 28.60
C LEU A 617 27.62 12.22 27.84
N THR A 618 27.77 12.92 26.71
CA THR A 618 29.04 12.97 25.95
C THR A 618 29.95 14.13 26.32
N CYS A 619 29.47 15.11 27.10
CA CYS A 619 30.30 16.19 27.65
C CYS A 619 31.05 15.66 28.88
N LYS A 620 32.38 15.56 28.79
CA LYS A 620 33.25 15.01 29.83
C LYS A 620 33.57 15.96 31.00
N GLU A 621 33.00 17.16 31.05
CA GLU A 621 33.31 18.13 32.11
C GLU A 621 32.06 18.81 32.65
N GLY A 622 31.89 18.70 33.97
CA GLY A 622 31.13 19.64 34.81
C GLY A 622 29.62 19.69 34.60
N VAL A 623 28.90 18.60 34.88
CA VAL A 623 27.44 18.64 35.05
C VAL A 623 27.11 18.71 36.55
N ARG A 624 26.39 19.76 36.97
CA ARG A 624 25.76 19.85 38.30
C ARG A 624 24.24 19.82 38.16
#